data_AF-A0A1F2RZM6-F1
#
_entry.id   AF-A0A1F2RZM6-F1
#
_cell.length_a   1.000
_cell.length_b   1.000
_cell.length_c   1.000
_cell.angle_alpha   90.00
_cell.angle_beta   90.00
_cell.angle_gamma   90.00
#
_symmetry.space_group_name_H-M   'P 1'
#
loop_
_entity.id
_entity.type
_entity.pdbx_description
1 polymer ?
#
loop_
_entity_poly.entity_id
_entity_poly.type
_entity_poly.pdbx_seq_one_letter_code
_entity_poly.pdbx_strand_id
1 'polypeptide(L)'
;MSQGKGISIPIGPLISRHMHGVKRVASIVGGQPVPLPEFAQKCRQYQSEAAAAASSLPRVAQAIWNAEGLSITFGKFGLPKETLHHPSIPAETQGICHVGFGISGAEYARFDVDKLKAIFENNCEPNYRSFAYEGVGSAIRVFEPGPFRIINRIMGVVQPGAPYAPDKAGFFAKFFSAFSPEAQRQMTHGYGRLVGFSTMSIHKSLKSSSALPSDLVLPFAQGMTVAYAMLNCEDMPRLLENSNVVSPEPIRASFQNGLVWVLSYCDWFAPGLLAAWKPQGKREETLIGRARAESAANHKRGFPLAGGLENPLGKSAEPMSA
;
A
#
# COMPACT_ATOMS: atom_id res chain seq x y z
N MET A 1 31.52 -11.59 -9.01
CA MET A 1 30.85 -11.77 -7.70
C MET A 1 30.51 -10.39 -7.15
N SER A 2 29.24 -9.99 -7.17
CA SER A 2 28.75 -8.73 -6.60
C SER A 2 27.54 -9.05 -5.72
N GLN A 3 27.81 -9.57 -4.52
CA GLN A 3 26.78 -9.89 -3.54
C GLN A 3 26.41 -8.61 -2.75
N GLY A 4 25.19 -8.10 -2.95
CA GLY A 4 24.32 -7.69 -1.85
C GLY A 4 24.41 -6.26 -1.26
N LYS A 5 25.12 -5.29 -1.83
CA LYS A 5 25.31 -3.97 -1.16
C LYS A 5 24.34 -2.83 -1.51
N GLY A 6 23.64 -2.85 -2.65
CA GLY A 6 22.91 -1.65 -3.13
C GLY A 6 21.62 -1.29 -2.36
N ILE A 7 20.72 -2.27 -2.17
CA ILE A 7 19.37 -2.08 -1.58
C ILE A 7 19.17 -2.79 -0.24
N SER A 8 20.16 -3.57 0.21
CA SER A 8 20.08 -4.29 1.49
C SER A 8 20.05 -3.28 2.63
N ILE A 9 19.05 -3.37 3.50
CA ILE A 9 19.03 -2.69 4.81
C ILE A 9 19.64 -3.67 5.81
N PRO A 10 20.53 -3.24 6.72
CA PRO A 10 21.02 -4.11 7.79
C PRO A 10 19.86 -4.75 8.57
N ILE A 11 19.99 -6.03 8.89
CA ILE A 11 18.91 -6.86 9.45
C ILE A 11 18.35 -6.26 10.76
N GLY A 12 19.20 -5.73 11.64
CA GLY A 12 18.79 -5.15 12.92
C GLY A 12 17.80 -3.97 12.77
N PRO A 13 18.18 -2.87 12.09
CA PRO A 13 17.27 -1.78 11.75
C PRO A 13 16.00 -2.24 11.04
N LEU A 14 16.09 -3.22 10.15
CA LEU A 14 14.95 -3.74 9.42
C LEU A 14 13.94 -4.45 10.34
N ILE A 15 14.41 -5.30 11.27
CA ILE A 15 13.57 -5.97 12.28
C ILE A 15 12.90 -4.95 13.19
N SER A 16 13.65 -3.95 13.64
CA SER A 16 13.11 -2.86 14.46
C SER A 16 12.01 -2.10 13.72
N ARG A 17 12.25 -1.68 12.46
CA ARG A 17 11.26 -0.99 11.62
C ARG A 17 10.02 -1.83 11.35
N HIS A 18 10.19 -3.12 11.06
CA HIS A 18 9.09 -4.06 10.89
C HIS A 18 8.24 -4.17 12.16
N MET A 19 8.87 -4.43 13.31
CA MET A 19 8.18 -4.54 14.59
C MET A 19 7.51 -3.22 15.01
N HIS A 20 8.14 -2.08 14.74
CA HIS A 20 7.54 -0.77 14.97
C HIS A 20 6.33 -0.53 14.06
N GLY A 21 6.40 -0.90 12.78
CA GLY A 21 5.27 -0.82 11.86
C GLY A 21 4.07 -1.65 12.36
N VAL A 22 4.29 -2.93 12.72
CA VAL A 22 3.22 -3.78 13.28
C VAL A 22 2.69 -3.22 14.59
N LYS A 23 3.57 -2.88 15.54
CA LYS A 23 3.17 -2.30 16.85
C LYS A 23 2.36 -1.03 16.69
N ARG A 24 2.71 -0.20 15.70
CA ARG A 24 2.02 1.05 15.44
C ARG A 24 0.61 0.81 14.92
N VAL A 25 0.45 0.00 13.87
CA VAL A 25 -0.88 -0.36 13.36
C VAL A 25 -1.70 -1.00 14.47
N ALA A 26 -1.12 -1.95 15.21
CA ALA A 26 -1.75 -2.58 16.37
C ALA A 26 -2.20 -1.58 17.45
N SER A 27 -1.40 -0.56 17.75
CA SER A 27 -1.76 0.46 18.77
C SER A 27 -2.93 1.35 18.35
N ILE A 28 -3.26 1.38 17.06
CA ILE A 28 -4.32 2.21 16.48
C ILE A 28 -5.55 1.37 16.15
N VAL A 29 -5.34 0.07 15.86
CA VAL A 29 -6.41 -0.92 15.79
C VAL A 29 -7.02 -1.07 17.17
N GLY A 30 -8.08 -0.31 17.42
CA GLY A 30 -8.75 -0.23 18.70
C GLY A 30 -9.65 -1.43 18.96
N GLY A 31 -9.98 -1.67 20.22
CA GLY A 31 -11.02 -2.62 20.63
C GLY A 31 -12.42 -2.00 20.73
N GLN A 32 -12.59 -0.75 20.30
CA GLN A 32 -13.83 0.02 20.45
C GLN A 32 -14.22 0.69 19.13
N PRO A 33 -15.53 0.92 18.89
CA PRO A 33 -16.02 1.66 17.73
C PRO A 33 -15.47 3.10 17.68
N VAL A 34 -15.22 3.59 16.47
CA VAL A 34 -14.86 5.01 16.21
C VAL A 34 -15.97 5.62 15.35
N PRO A 35 -16.80 6.53 15.88
CA PRO A 35 -17.84 7.18 15.09
C PRO A 35 -17.26 8.05 13.96
N LEU A 36 -18.00 8.19 12.86
CA LEU A 36 -17.58 8.97 11.69
C LEU A 36 -17.06 10.39 11.98
N PRO A 37 -17.67 11.20 12.86
CA PRO A 37 -17.13 12.53 13.18
C PRO A 37 -15.73 12.46 13.80
N GLU A 38 -15.49 11.52 14.71
CA GLU A 38 -14.20 11.30 15.36
C GLU A 38 -13.17 10.75 14.35
N PHE A 39 -13.58 9.80 13.51
CA PHE A 39 -12.76 9.27 12.43
C PHE A 39 -12.25 10.39 11.51
N ALA A 40 -13.17 11.21 11.00
CA ALA A 40 -12.86 12.31 10.11
C ALA A 40 -11.96 13.37 10.79
N GLN A 41 -12.18 13.66 12.07
CA GLN A 41 -11.33 14.57 12.85
C GLN A 41 -9.90 14.04 12.97
N LYS A 42 -9.72 12.77 13.32
CA LYS A 42 -8.38 12.16 13.43
C LYS A 42 -7.66 12.09 12.08
N CYS A 43 -8.38 11.78 11.00
CA CYS A 43 -7.82 11.84 9.65
C CYS A 43 -7.31 13.24 9.28
N ARG A 44 -8.11 14.29 9.56
CA ARG A 44 -7.66 15.69 9.40
C ARG A 44 -6.42 15.98 10.23
N GLN A 45 -6.39 15.54 11.48
CA GLN A 45 -5.25 15.73 12.36
C GLN A 45 -3.98 15.10 11.78
N TYR A 46 -4.01 13.81 11.42
CA TYR A 46 -2.86 13.12 10.83
C TYR A 46 -2.37 13.77 9.55
N GLN A 47 -3.28 14.19 8.67
CA GLN A 47 -2.95 14.91 7.44
C GLN A 47 -2.29 16.26 7.75
N SER A 48 -2.87 17.05 8.65
CA SER A 48 -2.34 18.38 9.00
C SER A 48 -0.96 18.31 9.66
N GLU A 49 -0.74 17.34 10.55
CA GLU A 49 0.56 17.09 11.18
C GLU A 49 1.62 16.67 10.16
N ALA A 50 1.23 15.84 9.19
CA ALA A 50 2.12 15.42 8.10
C ALA A 50 2.47 16.58 7.16
N ALA A 51 1.49 17.40 6.79
CA ALA A 51 1.69 18.58 5.95
C ALA A 51 2.59 19.63 6.63
N ALA A 52 2.42 19.86 7.94
CA ALA A 52 3.30 20.73 8.72
C ALA A 52 4.76 20.19 8.79
N ALA A 53 4.93 18.88 8.62
CA ALA A 53 6.22 18.20 8.58
C ALA A 53 6.57 17.70 7.17
N ALA A 54 6.10 18.37 6.09
CA ALA A 54 6.27 17.91 4.72
C ALA A 54 7.74 17.70 4.30
N SER A 55 8.71 18.30 4.99
CA SER A 55 10.15 18.03 4.76
C SER A 55 10.63 16.66 5.28
N SER A 56 9.79 15.91 6.01
CA SER A 56 10.13 14.66 6.69
C SER A 56 9.28 13.49 6.18
N LEU A 57 9.79 12.77 5.18
CA LEU A 57 9.15 11.54 4.68
C LEU A 57 8.82 10.53 5.79
N PRO A 58 9.66 10.30 6.82
CA PRO A 58 9.29 9.43 7.93
C PRO A 58 8.03 9.88 8.69
N ARG A 59 7.85 11.19 8.92
CA ARG A 59 6.65 11.72 9.58
C ARG A 59 5.40 11.53 8.71
N VAL A 60 5.53 11.78 7.41
CA VAL A 60 4.45 11.56 6.44
C VAL A 60 4.06 10.08 6.38
N ALA A 61 5.04 9.18 6.25
CA ALA A 61 4.81 7.74 6.23
C ALA A 61 4.11 7.25 7.52
N GLN A 62 4.50 7.79 8.68
CA GLN A 62 3.87 7.45 9.95
C GLN A 62 2.41 7.92 10.01
N ALA A 63 2.09 9.10 9.48
CA ALA A 63 0.73 9.61 9.43
C ALA A 63 -0.17 8.79 8.48
N ILE A 64 0.38 8.35 7.35
CA ILE A 64 -0.30 7.43 6.42
C ILE A 64 -0.64 6.11 7.13
N TRP A 65 0.31 5.49 7.83
CA TRP A 65 0.04 4.28 8.61
C TRP A 65 -0.96 4.49 9.74
N ASN A 66 -0.96 5.68 10.37
CA ASN A 66 -1.95 6.00 11.36
C ASN A 66 -3.37 6.05 10.77
N ALA A 67 -3.53 6.70 9.61
CA ALA A 67 -4.80 6.77 8.91
C ALA A 67 -5.27 5.38 8.43
N GLU A 68 -4.35 4.55 7.93
CA GLU A 68 -4.63 3.16 7.57
C GLU A 68 -5.15 2.35 8.76
N GLY A 69 -4.40 2.35 9.86
CA GLY A 69 -4.76 1.62 11.09
C GLY A 69 -6.07 2.10 11.70
N LEU A 70 -6.33 3.41 11.68
CA LEU A 70 -7.60 3.98 12.13
C LEU A 70 -8.76 3.51 11.26
N SER A 71 -8.56 3.44 9.94
CA SER A 71 -9.57 2.96 9.00
C SER A 71 -9.87 1.47 9.14
N ILE A 72 -8.87 0.66 9.53
CA ILE A 72 -9.11 -0.74 9.91
C ILE A 72 -10.11 -0.79 11.08
N THR A 73 -9.88 -0.03 12.16
CA THR A 73 -10.82 0.07 13.30
C THR A 73 -12.20 0.53 12.86
N PHE A 74 -12.26 1.60 12.07
CA PHE A 74 -13.50 2.17 11.55
C PHE A 74 -14.31 1.12 10.78
N GLY A 75 -13.68 0.38 9.87
CA GLY A 75 -14.33 -0.71 9.14
C GLY A 75 -14.78 -1.87 10.03
N LYS A 76 -13.97 -2.27 11.02
CA LYS A 76 -14.26 -3.42 11.90
C LYS A 76 -15.54 -3.25 12.70
N PHE A 77 -15.79 -2.05 13.22
CA PHE A 77 -16.95 -1.77 14.07
C PHE A 77 -18.08 -1.04 13.34
N GLY A 78 -17.76 -0.37 12.23
CA GLY A 78 -18.70 0.45 11.48
C GLY A 78 -19.49 -0.31 10.41
N LEU A 79 -18.94 -1.40 9.87
CA LEU A 79 -19.63 -2.14 8.80
C LEU A 79 -20.92 -2.82 9.29
N PRO A 80 -21.99 -2.81 8.48
CA PRO A 80 -22.10 -2.22 7.13
C PRO A 80 -22.56 -0.75 7.11
N LYS A 81 -22.73 -0.11 8.27
CA LYS A 81 -23.43 1.18 8.41
C LYS A 81 -22.56 2.38 8.03
N GLU A 82 -21.29 2.33 8.37
CA GLU A 82 -20.36 3.44 8.18
C GLU A 82 -19.80 3.49 6.76
N THR A 83 -19.55 4.70 6.26
CA THR A 83 -19.12 4.93 4.87
C THR A 83 -17.90 5.84 4.81
N LEU A 84 -16.98 5.53 3.91
CA LEU A 84 -15.88 6.42 3.52
C LEU A 84 -16.32 7.45 2.47
N HIS A 85 -17.50 7.26 1.87
CA HIS A 85 -18.12 8.23 0.98
C HIS A 85 -18.81 9.35 1.78
N HIS A 86 -18.05 10.05 2.62
CA HIS A 86 -18.55 11.16 3.42
C HIS A 86 -17.66 12.41 3.25
N PRO A 87 -18.25 13.60 3.00
CA PRO A 87 -17.49 14.82 2.66
C PRO A 87 -16.63 15.36 3.80
N SER A 88 -16.86 14.92 5.04
CA SER A 88 -16.01 15.32 6.16
C SER A 88 -14.63 14.63 6.15
N ILE A 89 -14.47 13.52 5.43
CA ILE A 89 -13.20 12.79 5.35
C ILE A 89 -12.30 13.49 4.31
N PRO A 90 -11.08 13.94 4.68
CA PRO A 90 -10.18 14.63 3.76
C PRO A 90 -9.79 13.75 2.56
N ALA A 91 -9.83 14.32 1.36
CA ALA A 91 -9.48 13.64 0.11
C ALA A 91 -8.05 13.05 0.14
N GLU A 92 -7.14 13.74 0.82
CA GLU A 92 -5.74 13.36 1.01
C GLU A 92 -5.61 12.02 1.77
N THR A 93 -6.56 11.73 2.66
CA THR A 93 -6.58 10.51 3.48
C THR A 93 -7.39 9.37 2.86
N GLN A 94 -8.28 9.69 1.91
CA GLN A 94 -9.25 8.73 1.36
C GLN A 94 -8.57 7.48 0.82
N GLY A 95 -7.52 7.60 0.00
CA GLY A 95 -6.85 6.44 -0.61
C GLY A 95 -6.39 5.40 0.43
N ILE A 96 -5.62 5.84 1.43
CA ILE A 96 -5.09 4.93 2.46
C ILE A 96 -6.19 4.46 3.43
N CYS A 97 -7.19 5.30 3.71
CA CYS A 97 -8.34 4.87 4.48
C CYS A 97 -9.10 3.75 3.75
N HIS A 98 -9.24 3.83 2.42
CA HIS A 98 -9.86 2.77 1.62
C HIS A 98 -9.08 1.46 1.70
N VAL A 99 -7.74 1.50 1.70
CA VAL A 99 -6.92 0.30 1.94
C VAL A 99 -7.25 -0.33 3.30
N GLY A 100 -7.21 0.46 4.39
CA GLY A 100 -7.52 -0.06 5.73
C GLY A 100 -8.94 -0.62 5.85
N PHE A 101 -9.91 0.06 5.24
CA PHE A 101 -11.31 -0.37 5.21
C PHE A 101 -11.49 -1.66 4.40
N GLY A 102 -10.75 -1.82 3.30
CA GLY A 102 -10.72 -3.04 2.50
C GLY A 102 -10.22 -4.26 3.27
N ILE A 103 -9.26 -4.08 4.19
CA ILE A 103 -8.78 -5.15 5.08
C ILE A 103 -9.92 -5.63 5.99
N SER A 104 -10.61 -4.71 6.65
CA SER A 104 -11.74 -5.03 7.54
C SER A 104 -12.95 -5.56 6.78
N GLY A 105 -13.19 -5.06 5.55
CA GLY A 105 -14.22 -5.57 4.65
C GLY A 105 -13.99 -7.04 4.29
N ALA A 106 -12.75 -7.43 3.99
CA ALA A 106 -12.41 -8.83 3.72
C ALA A 106 -12.60 -9.74 4.95
N GLU A 107 -12.24 -9.25 6.15
CA GLU A 107 -12.50 -9.94 7.41
C GLU A 107 -14.00 -10.13 7.66
N TYR A 108 -14.79 -9.05 7.55
CA TYR A 108 -16.24 -9.04 7.77
C TYR A 108 -16.98 -9.93 6.77
N ALA A 109 -16.65 -9.80 5.48
CA ALA A 109 -17.24 -10.61 4.42
C ALA A 109 -16.73 -12.06 4.44
N ARG A 110 -15.70 -12.38 5.24
CA ARG A 110 -15.03 -13.70 5.24
C ARG A 110 -14.59 -14.13 3.84
N PHE A 111 -14.07 -13.18 3.06
CA PHE A 111 -13.69 -13.36 1.64
C PHE A 111 -14.83 -13.81 0.72
N ASP A 112 -16.09 -13.54 1.07
CA ASP A 112 -17.24 -13.67 0.17
C ASP A 112 -17.20 -12.56 -0.89
N VAL A 113 -17.17 -12.95 -2.17
CA VAL A 113 -16.99 -12.03 -3.31
C VAL A 113 -18.14 -11.05 -3.43
N ASP A 114 -19.38 -11.53 -3.34
CA ASP A 114 -20.56 -10.71 -3.58
C ASP A 114 -20.76 -9.72 -2.43
N LYS A 115 -20.51 -10.17 -1.19
CA LYS A 115 -20.51 -9.28 -0.02
C LYS A 115 -19.42 -8.22 -0.11
N LEU A 116 -18.20 -8.58 -0.52
CA LEU A 116 -17.11 -7.63 -0.71
C LEU A 116 -17.45 -6.56 -1.74
N LYS A 117 -17.97 -6.98 -2.91
CA LYS A 117 -18.42 -6.05 -3.95
C LYS A 117 -19.52 -5.11 -3.44
N ALA A 118 -20.52 -5.66 -2.73
CA ALA A 118 -21.60 -4.86 -2.16
C ALA A 118 -21.10 -3.84 -1.13
N ILE A 119 -20.18 -4.23 -0.24
CA ILE A 119 -19.56 -3.31 0.73
C ILE A 119 -18.84 -2.17 0.00
N PHE A 120 -18.04 -2.47 -1.02
CA PHE A 120 -17.28 -1.43 -1.71
C PHE A 120 -18.16 -0.54 -2.60
N GLU A 121 -19.22 -1.08 -3.18
CA GLU A 121 -20.19 -0.27 -3.93
C GLU A 121 -20.90 0.74 -3.02
N ASN A 122 -21.32 0.30 -1.84
CA ASN A 122 -22.17 1.10 -0.95
C ASN A 122 -21.38 2.03 -0.02
N ASN A 123 -20.15 1.68 0.35
CA ASN A 123 -19.42 2.33 1.44
C ASN A 123 -18.12 3.03 1.00
N CYS A 124 -17.62 2.79 -0.22
CA CYS A 124 -16.41 3.45 -0.71
C CYS A 124 -16.73 4.64 -1.62
N GLU A 125 -15.90 5.68 -1.52
CA GLU A 125 -15.91 6.78 -2.47
C GLU A 125 -15.43 6.25 -3.85
N PRO A 126 -16.14 6.53 -4.95
CA PRO A 126 -15.87 5.92 -6.26
C PRO A 126 -14.43 6.07 -6.79
N ASN A 127 -13.82 7.25 -6.65
CA ASN A 127 -12.46 7.53 -7.13
C ASN A 127 -11.39 6.79 -6.31
N TYR A 128 -11.70 6.43 -5.06
CA TYR A 128 -10.77 5.71 -4.16
C TYR A 128 -11.11 4.23 -3.98
N ARG A 129 -12.22 3.74 -4.52
CA ARG A 129 -12.68 2.34 -4.37
C ARG A 129 -11.61 1.31 -4.74
N SER A 130 -10.79 1.58 -5.76
CA SER A 130 -9.70 0.68 -6.17
C SER A 130 -8.69 0.41 -5.05
N PHE A 131 -8.43 1.38 -4.16
CA PHE A 131 -7.56 1.19 -3.00
C PHE A 131 -8.12 0.15 -2.01
N ALA A 132 -9.45 -0.02 -1.93
CA ALA A 132 -10.05 -1.04 -1.06
C ALA A 132 -9.68 -2.46 -1.51
N TYR A 133 -9.55 -2.69 -2.82
CA TYR A 133 -9.05 -3.97 -3.34
C TYR A 133 -7.57 -4.21 -3.00
N GLU A 134 -6.74 -3.17 -2.90
CA GLU A 134 -5.38 -3.30 -2.33
C GLU A 134 -5.44 -3.77 -0.86
N GLY A 135 -6.42 -3.25 -0.10
CA GLY A 135 -6.75 -3.72 1.24
C GLY A 135 -7.11 -5.22 1.29
N VAL A 136 -7.95 -5.70 0.38
CA VAL A 136 -8.29 -7.13 0.27
C VAL A 136 -7.04 -7.98 0.02
N GLY A 137 -6.18 -7.55 -0.92
CA GLY A 137 -4.89 -8.20 -1.17
C GLY A 137 -4.01 -8.32 0.07
N SER A 138 -3.96 -7.23 0.85
CA SER A 138 -3.25 -7.17 2.11
C SER A 138 -3.84 -8.13 3.14
N ALA A 139 -5.17 -8.19 3.26
CA ALA A 139 -5.88 -9.10 4.15
C ALA A 139 -5.59 -10.57 3.83
N ILE A 140 -5.54 -10.96 2.55
CA ILE A 140 -5.20 -12.34 2.17
C ILE A 140 -3.88 -12.76 2.85
N ARG A 141 -2.83 -11.94 2.75
CA ARG A 141 -1.54 -12.23 3.40
C ARG A 141 -1.60 -12.25 4.92
N VAL A 142 -2.40 -11.38 5.54
CA VAL A 142 -2.57 -11.32 7.00
C VAL A 142 -3.29 -12.56 7.55
N PHE A 143 -4.28 -13.08 6.82
CA PHE A 143 -5.12 -14.19 7.28
C PHE A 143 -4.63 -15.59 6.82
N GLU A 144 -3.59 -15.64 5.98
CA GLU A 144 -2.88 -16.86 5.64
C GLU A 144 -2.32 -17.60 6.86
N PRO A 145 -2.33 -18.95 6.89
CA PRO A 145 -1.60 -19.70 7.90
C PRO A 145 -0.10 -19.36 7.88
N GLY A 146 0.47 -19.09 9.05
CA GLY A 146 1.92 -18.94 9.23
C GLY A 146 2.34 -17.93 10.30
N PRO A 147 3.66 -17.71 10.45
CA PRO A 147 4.23 -16.85 11.49
C PRO A 147 3.71 -15.40 11.45
N PHE A 148 3.49 -14.86 10.25
CA PHE A 148 3.02 -13.49 10.08
C PHE A 148 1.62 -13.28 10.68
N ARG A 149 0.70 -14.23 10.49
CA ARG A 149 -0.60 -14.18 11.14
C ARG A 149 -0.50 -14.33 12.66
N ILE A 150 0.35 -15.24 13.14
CA ILE A 150 0.57 -15.43 14.58
C ILE A 150 1.00 -14.12 15.23
N ILE A 151 1.96 -13.42 14.62
CA ILE A 151 2.41 -12.09 15.09
C ILE A 151 1.23 -11.10 15.09
N ASN A 152 0.49 -10.98 13.99
CA ASN A 152 -0.65 -10.06 13.92
C ASN A 152 -1.77 -10.39 14.93
N ARG A 153 -1.95 -11.68 15.29
CA ARG A 153 -2.89 -12.10 16.34
C ARG A 153 -2.40 -11.73 17.74
N ILE A 154 -1.13 -12.00 18.06
CA ILE A 154 -0.52 -11.60 19.35
C ILE A 154 -0.62 -10.09 19.54
N MET A 155 -0.48 -9.34 18.45
CA MET A 155 -0.54 -7.89 18.43
C MET A 155 -1.97 -7.32 18.39
N GLY A 156 -3.02 -8.15 18.37
CA GLY A 156 -4.42 -7.69 18.37
C GLY A 156 -4.95 -7.16 17.02
N VAL A 157 -4.14 -7.20 15.96
CA VAL A 157 -4.57 -6.83 14.60
C VAL A 157 -5.54 -7.86 14.04
N VAL A 158 -5.29 -9.14 14.29
CA VAL A 158 -6.19 -10.26 13.95
C VAL A 158 -6.95 -10.70 15.19
N GLN A 159 -8.29 -10.57 15.17
CA GLN A 159 -9.13 -10.91 16.32
C GLN A 159 -9.26 -12.43 16.52
N PRO A 160 -9.52 -12.90 17.75
CA PRO A 160 -9.91 -14.29 17.98
C PRO A 160 -11.12 -14.68 17.13
N GLY A 161 -11.07 -15.84 16.47
CA GLY A 161 -12.16 -16.31 15.60
C GLY A 161 -12.19 -15.71 14.20
N ALA A 162 -11.27 -14.78 13.87
CA ALA A 162 -11.17 -14.24 12.52
C ALA A 162 -10.89 -15.35 11.48
N PRO A 163 -11.45 -15.23 10.25
CA PRO A 163 -11.36 -16.27 9.25
C PRO A 163 -9.92 -16.58 8.86
N TYR A 164 -9.69 -17.78 8.35
CA TYR A 164 -8.50 -18.07 7.57
C TYR A 164 -8.71 -17.51 6.17
N ALA A 165 -7.66 -16.94 5.58
CA ALA A 165 -7.64 -16.82 4.13
C ALA A 165 -7.74 -18.25 3.56
N PRO A 166 -8.56 -18.48 2.52
CA PRO A 166 -8.67 -19.81 1.93
C PRO A 166 -7.33 -20.31 1.39
N ASP A 167 -7.17 -21.64 1.29
CA ASP A 167 -5.91 -22.28 0.92
C ASP A 167 -5.37 -21.78 -0.44
N LYS A 168 -4.06 -21.54 -0.53
CA LYS A 168 -3.42 -20.84 -1.66
C LYS A 168 -3.58 -21.58 -2.99
N ALA A 169 -3.64 -22.92 -2.95
CA ALA A 169 -3.75 -23.74 -4.15
C ALA A 169 -5.15 -23.59 -4.78
N GLY A 170 -5.22 -22.97 -5.95
CA GLY A 170 -6.46 -22.79 -6.71
C GLY A 170 -7.38 -21.65 -6.23
N PHE A 171 -7.33 -21.25 -4.95
CA PHE A 171 -8.14 -20.13 -4.45
C PHE A 171 -7.75 -18.81 -5.09
N PHE A 172 -6.46 -18.48 -5.17
CA PHE A 172 -6.06 -17.21 -5.79
C PHE A 172 -6.61 -17.09 -7.21
N ALA A 173 -6.50 -18.15 -8.01
CA ALA A 173 -7.05 -18.15 -9.36
C ALA A 173 -8.58 -18.00 -9.39
N LYS A 174 -9.33 -18.73 -8.54
CA LYS A 174 -10.80 -18.68 -8.51
C LYS A 174 -11.36 -17.41 -7.87
N PHE A 175 -10.72 -16.90 -6.83
CA PHE A 175 -11.10 -15.68 -6.14
C PHE A 175 -10.81 -14.48 -7.02
N PHE A 176 -9.59 -14.38 -7.58
CA PHE A 176 -9.19 -13.23 -8.40
C PHE A 176 -10.00 -13.18 -9.69
N SER A 177 -10.28 -14.31 -10.34
CA SER A 177 -11.07 -14.34 -11.58
C SER A 177 -12.51 -13.81 -11.42
N ALA A 178 -13.03 -13.74 -10.19
CA ALA A 178 -14.33 -13.16 -9.91
C ALA A 178 -14.34 -11.62 -9.90
N PHE A 179 -13.17 -10.98 -10.01
CA PHE A 179 -13.00 -9.52 -10.03
C PHE A 179 -12.52 -9.02 -11.38
N SER A 180 -12.73 -7.72 -11.66
CA SER A 180 -12.21 -7.07 -12.87
C SER A 180 -10.67 -7.09 -12.90
N PRO A 181 -10.04 -6.98 -14.09
CA PRO A 181 -8.58 -6.95 -14.20
C PRO A 181 -7.91 -5.89 -13.30
N GLU A 182 -8.52 -4.72 -13.16
CA GLU A 182 -8.01 -3.66 -12.27
C GLU A 182 -8.08 -4.07 -10.80
N ALA A 183 -9.19 -4.67 -10.35
CA ALA A 183 -9.28 -5.17 -8.97
C ALA A 183 -8.30 -6.33 -8.71
N GLN A 184 -8.08 -7.22 -9.69
CA GLN A 184 -7.04 -8.26 -9.61
C GLN A 184 -5.65 -7.65 -9.49
N ARG A 185 -5.34 -6.62 -10.28
CA ARG A 185 -4.10 -5.84 -10.19
C ARG A 185 -3.91 -5.26 -8.79
N GLN A 186 -4.93 -4.61 -8.23
CA GLN A 186 -4.88 -4.02 -6.89
C GLN A 186 -4.71 -5.05 -5.78
N MET A 187 -5.47 -6.14 -5.80
CA MET A 187 -5.33 -7.22 -4.82
C MET A 187 -3.92 -7.83 -4.88
N THR A 188 -3.37 -8.00 -6.08
CA THR A 188 -2.00 -8.48 -6.26
C THR A 188 -0.97 -7.51 -5.71
N HIS A 189 -1.15 -6.21 -5.98
CA HIS A 189 -0.33 -5.14 -5.43
C HIS A 189 -0.35 -5.15 -3.89
N GLY A 190 -1.54 -5.17 -3.28
CA GLY A 190 -1.70 -5.23 -1.83
C GLY A 190 -1.11 -6.50 -1.21
N TYR A 191 -1.27 -7.65 -1.87
CA TYR A 191 -0.64 -8.89 -1.44
C TYR A 191 0.90 -8.79 -1.48
N GLY A 192 1.45 -8.24 -2.57
CA GLY A 192 2.89 -7.97 -2.71
C GLY A 192 3.43 -7.04 -1.62
N ARG A 193 2.67 -6.00 -1.27
CA ARG A 193 2.99 -5.07 -0.18
C ARG A 193 3.17 -5.81 1.14
N LEU A 194 2.23 -6.67 1.53
CA LEU A 194 2.32 -7.39 2.80
C LEU A 194 3.34 -8.53 2.76
N VAL A 195 3.62 -9.12 1.59
CA VAL A 195 4.77 -10.04 1.44
C VAL A 195 6.09 -9.30 1.65
N GLY A 196 6.26 -8.12 1.04
CA GLY A 196 7.42 -7.25 1.24
C GLY A 196 7.62 -6.89 2.71
N PHE A 197 6.53 -6.52 3.38
CA PHE A 197 6.51 -6.25 4.81
C PHE A 197 6.93 -7.49 5.63
N SER A 198 6.41 -8.68 5.34
CA SER A 198 6.66 -9.91 6.11
C SER A 198 8.01 -10.59 5.88
N THR A 199 8.62 -10.40 4.71
CA THR A 199 9.80 -11.17 4.29
C THR A 199 11.11 -10.42 4.51
N MET A 200 11.05 -9.08 4.56
CA MET A 200 12.18 -8.21 4.91
C MET A 200 13.46 -8.47 4.07
N SER A 201 13.28 -8.93 2.84
CA SER A 201 14.31 -9.08 1.83
C SER A 201 13.67 -9.00 0.45
N ILE A 202 14.10 -8.03 -0.37
CA ILE A 202 13.56 -7.80 -1.71
C ILE A 202 13.70 -9.07 -2.56
N HIS A 203 14.85 -9.74 -2.53
CA HIS A 203 15.07 -10.97 -3.29
C HIS A 203 14.19 -12.14 -2.84
N LYS A 204 14.04 -12.35 -1.52
CA LYS A 204 13.15 -13.41 -1.02
C LYS A 204 11.68 -13.10 -1.34
N SER A 205 11.29 -11.83 -1.28
CA SER A 205 9.94 -11.38 -1.62
C SER A 205 9.65 -11.60 -3.10
N LEU A 206 10.58 -11.24 -3.99
CA LEU A 206 10.47 -11.50 -5.43
C LEU A 206 10.41 -12.99 -5.73
N LYS A 207 11.14 -13.84 -5.01
CA LYS A 207 11.02 -15.30 -5.17
C LYS A 207 9.59 -15.78 -4.90
N SER A 208 8.83 -15.13 -4.03
CA SER A 208 7.42 -15.48 -3.79
C SER A 208 6.50 -15.18 -4.98
N SER A 209 6.91 -14.35 -5.94
CA SER A 209 6.12 -14.09 -7.14
C SER A 209 6.13 -15.26 -8.13
N SER A 210 7.04 -16.24 -7.98
CA SER A 210 7.14 -17.38 -8.92
C SER A 210 5.93 -18.32 -8.88
N ALA A 211 5.09 -18.22 -7.85
CA ALA A 211 3.86 -18.98 -7.71
C ALA A 211 2.63 -18.23 -8.26
N LEU A 212 2.80 -17.01 -8.77
CA LEU A 212 1.73 -16.19 -9.33
C LEU A 212 1.65 -16.36 -10.85
N PRO A 213 0.45 -16.19 -11.44
CA PRO A 213 0.29 -15.95 -12.87
C PRO A 213 1.20 -14.81 -13.37
N SER A 214 1.66 -14.89 -14.62
CA SER A 214 2.68 -14.00 -15.18
C SER A 214 2.25 -12.52 -15.22
N ASP A 215 0.98 -12.26 -15.51
CA ASP A 215 0.34 -10.94 -15.52
C ASP A 215 0.26 -10.30 -14.13
N LEU A 216 0.34 -11.11 -13.07
CA LEU A 216 0.29 -10.67 -11.68
C LEU A 216 1.68 -10.42 -11.07
N VAL A 217 2.77 -10.78 -11.76
CA VAL A 217 4.13 -10.59 -11.24
C VAL A 217 4.49 -9.10 -11.08
N LEU A 218 4.11 -8.27 -12.04
CA LEU A 218 4.49 -6.84 -12.04
C LEU A 218 3.74 -6.02 -10.98
N PRO A 219 2.41 -6.15 -10.84
CA PRO A 219 1.68 -5.50 -9.74
C PRO A 219 2.21 -5.94 -8.38
N PHE A 220 2.54 -7.23 -8.22
CA PHE A 220 3.13 -7.77 -7.00
C PHE A 220 4.48 -7.10 -6.67
N ALA A 221 5.37 -7.00 -7.66
CA ALA A 221 6.69 -6.38 -7.49
C ALA A 221 6.57 -4.88 -7.14
N GLN A 222 5.63 -4.17 -7.77
CA GLN A 222 5.34 -2.77 -7.45
C GLN A 222 4.86 -2.63 -5.99
N GLY A 223 3.86 -3.42 -5.57
CA GLY A 223 3.34 -3.37 -4.21
C GLY A 223 4.35 -3.75 -3.14
N MET A 224 5.18 -4.77 -3.41
CA MET A 224 6.33 -5.09 -2.58
C MET A 224 7.23 -3.86 -2.38
N THR A 225 7.50 -3.11 -3.45
CA THR A 225 8.33 -1.91 -3.40
C THR A 225 7.72 -0.83 -2.53
N VAL A 226 6.40 -0.66 -2.55
CA VAL A 226 5.67 0.27 -1.67
C VAL A 226 5.98 -0.03 -0.20
N ALA A 227 5.96 -1.31 0.20
CA ALA A 227 6.28 -1.69 1.58
C ALA A 227 7.73 -1.38 1.95
N TYR A 228 8.71 -1.67 1.08
CA TYR A 228 10.11 -1.35 1.35
C TYR A 228 10.34 0.15 1.45
N ALA A 229 9.72 0.92 0.55
CA ALA A 229 9.81 2.36 0.52
C ALA A 229 9.26 3.00 1.81
N MET A 230 8.08 2.57 2.26
CA MET A 230 7.46 3.08 3.48
C MET A 230 8.21 2.65 4.75
N LEU A 231 8.64 1.39 4.84
CA LEU A 231 9.42 0.87 5.98
C LEU A 231 10.80 1.50 6.10
N ASN A 232 11.40 1.91 4.99
CA ASN A 232 12.77 2.42 4.93
C ASN A 232 12.81 3.83 4.35
N CYS A 233 11.80 4.65 4.69
CA CYS A 233 11.68 6.03 4.27
C CYS A 233 12.93 6.88 4.60
N GLU A 234 13.62 6.58 5.70
CA GLU A 234 14.90 7.21 6.05
C GLU A 234 16.03 6.89 5.05
N ASP A 235 15.98 5.73 4.39
CA ASP A 235 16.96 5.27 3.41
C ASP A 235 16.51 5.54 1.96
N MET A 236 15.46 6.35 1.76
CA MET A 236 14.86 6.56 0.45
C MET A 236 15.85 7.07 -0.62
N PRO A 237 16.74 8.06 -0.36
CA PRO A 237 17.74 8.48 -1.34
C PRO A 237 18.60 7.31 -1.85
N ARG A 238 19.04 6.44 -0.93
CA ARG A 238 19.83 5.25 -1.28
C ARG A 238 19.02 4.25 -2.09
N LEU A 239 17.75 4.01 -1.73
CA LEU A 239 16.87 3.11 -2.49
C LEU A 239 16.63 3.61 -3.91
N LEU A 240 16.41 4.90 -4.08
CA LEU A 240 16.23 5.53 -5.39
C LEU A 240 17.48 5.35 -6.25
N GLU A 241 18.66 5.70 -5.70
CA GLU A 241 19.91 5.64 -6.43
C GLU A 241 20.30 4.20 -6.83
N ASN A 242 20.03 3.23 -5.94
CA ASN A 242 20.37 1.83 -6.15
C ASN A 242 19.23 1.00 -6.77
N SER A 243 18.13 1.61 -7.21
CA SER A 243 16.96 0.90 -7.74
C SER A 243 17.25 0.01 -8.96
N ASN A 244 18.34 0.27 -9.69
CA ASN A 244 18.76 -0.53 -10.85
C ASN A 244 19.30 -1.93 -10.52
N VAL A 245 19.63 -2.21 -9.26
CA VAL A 245 20.16 -3.52 -8.85
C VAL A 245 19.10 -4.63 -8.90
N VAL A 246 17.82 -4.25 -8.90
CA VAL A 246 16.72 -5.18 -9.16
C VAL A 246 16.76 -5.54 -10.64
N SER A 247 16.80 -6.83 -10.94
CA SER A 247 16.82 -7.37 -12.30
C SER A 247 16.02 -8.68 -12.31
N PRO A 248 15.48 -9.11 -13.47
CA PRO A 248 15.56 -8.49 -14.81
C PRO A 248 14.49 -7.39 -15.06
N GLU A 249 14.50 -6.78 -16.26
CA GLU A 249 13.27 -6.16 -16.79
C GLU A 249 12.22 -7.25 -17.06
N PRO A 250 10.91 -6.98 -16.94
CA PRO A 250 10.26 -5.72 -16.57
C PRO A 250 10.07 -5.51 -15.04
N ILE A 251 10.64 -6.39 -14.21
CA ILE A 251 10.54 -6.32 -12.73
C ILE A 251 11.23 -5.06 -12.20
N ARG A 252 12.40 -4.70 -12.78
CA ARG A 252 13.12 -3.46 -12.42
C ARG A 252 12.26 -2.21 -12.64
N ALA A 253 11.65 -2.06 -13.81
CA ALA A 253 10.76 -0.94 -14.09
C ALA A 253 9.58 -0.90 -13.10
N SER A 254 8.99 -2.06 -12.78
CA SER A 254 7.88 -2.16 -11.81
C SER A 254 8.31 -1.75 -10.40
N PHE A 255 9.52 -2.13 -9.99
CA PHE A 255 10.11 -1.68 -8.72
C PHE A 255 10.27 -0.15 -8.69
N GLN A 256 10.86 0.43 -9.74
CA GLN A 256 11.03 1.89 -9.84
C GLN A 256 9.69 2.63 -9.88
N ASN A 257 8.68 2.08 -10.57
CA ASN A 257 7.32 2.62 -10.56
C ASN A 257 6.71 2.62 -9.15
N GLY A 258 7.00 1.61 -8.34
CA GLY A 258 6.58 1.58 -6.93
C GLY A 258 7.21 2.70 -6.10
N LEU A 259 8.51 3.00 -6.31
CA LEU A 259 9.18 4.12 -5.63
C LEU A 259 8.58 5.48 -6.02
N VAL A 260 8.37 5.69 -7.32
CA VAL A 260 7.73 6.90 -7.86
C VAL A 260 6.33 7.06 -7.29
N TRP A 261 5.55 5.97 -7.27
CA TRP A 261 4.20 5.97 -6.73
C TRP A 261 4.18 6.37 -5.26
N VAL A 262 4.99 5.76 -4.40
CA VAL A 262 5.07 6.11 -2.97
C VAL A 262 5.38 7.57 -2.77
N LEU A 263 6.37 8.09 -3.48
CA LEU A 263 6.76 9.50 -3.36
C LEU A 263 5.63 10.44 -3.79
N SER A 264 4.97 10.15 -4.92
CA SER A 264 3.83 10.93 -5.39
C SER A 264 2.63 10.85 -4.44
N TYR A 265 2.39 9.68 -3.82
CA TYR A 265 1.30 9.48 -2.88
C TYR A 265 1.58 10.16 -1.53
N CYS A 266 2.83 10.12 -1.05
CA CYS A 266 3.23 10.86 0.14
C CYS A 266 3.11 12.37 -0.06
N ASP A 267 3.42 12.88 -1.26
CA ASP A 267 3.20 14.30 -1.60
C ASP A 267 1.71 14.63 -1.73
N TRP A 268 0.88 13.73 -2.28
CA TRP A 268 -0.58 13.88 -2.24
C TRP A 268 -1.10 13.98 -0.80
N PHE A 269 -0.61 13.14 0.11
CA PHE A 269 -1.02 13.14 1.52
C PHE A 269 -0.52 14.39 2.28
N ALA A 270 0.72 14.82 2.01
CA ALA A 270 1.37 15.96 2.61
C ALA A 270 2.01 16.86 1.53
N PRO A 271 1.20 17.74 0.90
CA PRO A 271 1.67 18.59 -0.21
C PRO A 271 2.90 19.41 0.15
N GLY A 272 3.89 19.39 -0.74
CA GLY A 272 5.15 20.13 -0.59
C GLY A 272 6.36 19.27 -0.23
N LEU A 273 6.16 17.98 0.06
CA LEU A 273 7.23 17.01 0.29
C LEU A 273 8.20 16.94 -0.89
N LEU A 274 7.68 16.80 -2.11
CA LEU A 274 8.51 16.68 -3.30
C LEU A 274 9.13 18.02 -3.72
N ALA A 275 8.49 19.15 -3.38
CA ALA A 275 9.04 20.47 -3.62
C ALA A 275 10.27 20.73 -2.73
N ALA A 276 10.25 20.27 -1.47
CA ALA A 276 11.37 20.39 -0.55
C ALA A 276 12.52 19.40 -0.84
N TRP A 277 12.27 18.34 -1.60
CA TRP A 277 13.27 17.29 -1.87
C TRP A 277 14.40 17.78 -2.77
N LYS A 278 15.65 17.60 -2.31
CA LYS A 278 16.87 17.94 -3.06
C LYS A 278 17.63 16.66 -3.42
N PRO A 279 17.48 16.13 -4.64
CA PRO A 279 18.19 14.94 -5.08
C PRO A 279 19.71 15.15 -5.03
N GLN A 280 20.44 14.09 -4.68
CA GLN A 280 21.91 14.10 -4.62
C GLN A 280 22.52 13.22 -5.71
N GLY A 281 21.78 12.21 -6.18
CA GLY A 281 22.20 11.30 -7.25
C GLY A 281 21.43 11.47 -8.55
N LYS A 282 22.02 11.04 -9.68
CA LYS A 282 21.40 11.15 -11.01
C LYS A 282 20.13 10.32 -11.13
N ARG A 283 20.14 9.12 -10.55
CA ARG A 283 18.97 8.22 -10.61
C ARG A 283 17.87 8.71 -9.68
N GLU A 284 18.26 9.15 -8.49
CA GLU A 284 17.36 9.84 -7.57
C GLU A 284 16.67 11.03 -8.25
N GLU A 285 17.43 11.91 -8.89
CA GLU A 285 16.90 13.08 -9.62
C GLU A 285 15.88 12.68 -10.69
N THR A 286 16.19 11.64 -11.47
CA THR A 286 15.29 11.13 -12.51
C THR A 286 13.96 10.64 -11.92
N LEU A 287 14.01 9.86 -10.84
CA LEU A 287 12.82 9.28 -10.21
C LEU A 287 12.01 10.34 -9.45
N ILE A 288 12.67 11.31 -8.80
CA ILE A 288 12.00 12.45 -8.15
C ILE A 288 11.32 13.34 -9.19
N GLY A 289 11.96 13.60 -10.35
CA GLY A 289 11.33 14.31 -11.46
C GLY A 289 10.05 13.63 -11.94
N ARG A 290 10.05 12.29 -12.03
CA ARG A 290 8.85 11.51 -12.36
C ARG A 290 7.79 11.58 -11.27
N ALA A 291 8.18 11.48 -10.00
CA ALA A 291 7.24 11.59 -8.88
C ALA A 291 6.57 12.97 -8.83
N ARG A 292 7.31 14.05 -9.15
CA ARG A 292 6.75 15.40 -9.28
C ARG A 292 5.74 15.51 -10.41
N ALA A 293 6.06 14.95 -11.58
CA ALA A 293 5.13 14.92 -12.71
C ALA A 293 3.85 14.13 -12.38
N GLU A 294 3.98 12.98 -11.73
CA GLU A 294 2.83 12.19 -11.28
C GLU A 294 2.02 12.91 -10.20
N SER A 295 2.67 13.56 -9.23
CA SER A 295 1.99 14.36 -8.20
C SER A 295 1.16 15.49 -8.84
N ALA A 296 1.73 16.23 -9.79
CA ALA A 296 1.00 17.24 -10.54
C ALA A 296 -0.20 16.65 -11.32
N ALA A 297 -0.05 15.47 -11.90
CA ALA A 297 -1.14 14.76 -12.56
C ALA A 297 -2.25 14.35 -11.58
N ASN A 298 -1.90 13.84 -10.39
CA ASN A 298 -2.87 13.52 -9.34
C ASN A 298 -3.65 14.76 -8.89
N HIS A 299 -2.98 15.89 -8.69
CA HIS A 299 -3.64 17.16 -8.35
C HIS A 299 -4.57 17.65 -9.45
N LYS A 300 -4.14 17.57 -10.73
CA LYS A 300 -5.00 17.90 -11.87
C LYS A 300 -6.23 17.00 -11.96
N ARG A 301 -6.06 15.71 -11.65
CA ARG A 301 -7.14 14.70 -11.67
C ARG A 301 -8.08 14.82 -10.47
N GLY A 302 -7.61 15.39 -9.36
CA GLY A 302 -8.33 15.47 -8.09
C GLY A 302 -8.22 14.23 -7.22
N PHE A 303 -7.45 13.21 -7.63
CA PHE A 303 -7.19 11.99 -6.86
C PHE A 303 -5.96 11.22 -7.39
N PRO A 304 -5.27 10.45 -6.52
CA PRO A 304 -4.18 9.57 -6.91
C PRO A 304 -4.70 8.26 -7.52
N LEU A 305 -3.97 7.68 -8.48
CA LEU A 305 -4.26 6.34 -8.98
C LEU A 305 -3.86 5.29 -7.93
N ALA A 306 -4.73 4.31 -7.67
CA ALA A 306 -4.41 3.17 -6.80
C ALA A 306 -3.25 2.36 -7.41
N GLY A 307 -2.11 2.27 -6.71
CA GLY A 307 -0.93 1.51 -7.13
C GLY A 307 -0.52 1.72 -8.60
N GLY A 308 -0.76 2.88 -9.20
CA GLY A 308 -0.65 3.12 -10.64
C GLY A 308 -0.03 4.47 -10.96
N LEU A 309 0.57 4.59 -12.14
CA LEU A 309 1.14 5.83 -12.66
C LEU A 309 0.51 6.14 -14.01
N GLU A 310 0.34 7.42 -14.33
CA GLU A 310 -0.11 7.85 -15.65
C GLU A 310 0.91 7.46 -16.74
N ASN A 311 2.19 7.64 -16.42
CA ASN A 311 3.31 7.38 -17.33
C ASN A 311 4.34 6.42 -16.70
N PRO A 312 4.02 5.11 -16.59
CA PRO A 312 4.90 4.14 -15.96
C PRO A 312 6.15 3.86 -16.81
N LEU A 313 7.27 3.60 -16.14
CA LEU A 313 8.50 3.09 -16.73
C LEU A 313 8.26 1.73 -17.38
N GLY A 314 8.97 1.45 -18.47
CA GLY A 314 8.95 0.14 -19.14
C GLY A 314 7.78 -0.08 -20.10
N LYS A 315 6.85 0.87 -20.24
CA LYS A 315 6.01 0.93 -21.44
C LYS A 315 6.92 1.32 -22.61
N SER A 316 7.25 0.37 -23.48
CA SER A 316 7.66 0.72 -24.83
C SER A 316 6.58 1.62 -25.43
N ALA A 317 6.98 2.69 -26.11
CA ALA A 317 6.06 3.46 -26.94
C ALA A 317 5.53 2.51 -28.03
N GLU A 318 4.41 1.83 -27.77
CA GLU A 318 3.58 1.38 -28.87
C GLU A 318 3.02 2.66 -29.51
N PRO A 319 3.17 2.81 -30.84
CA PRO A 319 2.60 3.97 -31.51
C PRO A 319 1.09 3.95 -31.25
N MET A 320 0.53 5.09 -30.84
CA MET A 320 -0.90 5.32 -30.99
C MET A 320 -1.21 5.11 -32.48
N SER A 321 -1.75 3.95 -32.82
CA SER A 321 -2.37 3.76 -34.12
C SER A 321 -3.72 4.47 -34.06
N ALA A 322 -3.91 5.31 -35.07
CA ALA A 322 -5.06 6.15 -35.32
C ALA A 322 -6.37 5.36 -35.48
#